data_AF-A0A2A2HFB3-F1
#
_entry.id   AF-A0A2A2HFB3-F1
#
_cell.length_a   1.000
_cell.length_b   1.000
_cell.length_c   1.000
_cell.angle_alpha   90.00
_cell.angle_beta   90.00
_cell.angle_gamma   90.00
#
_symmetry.space_group_name_H-M   'P 1'
#
loop_
_entity.id
_entity.type
_entity.pdbx_description
1 polymer ?
#
loop_
_entity_poly.entity_id
_entity_poly.type
_entity_poly.pdbx_seq_one_letter_code
_entity_poly.pdbx_strand_id
1 'polypeptide(L)'
;MINKKKISIFLIILIILLMFTSCINAMIDYGEAEVKPVNVTVTYKDHNTTKYEGDRGLEIISFTDELTGMEYTANFANMGVIRTLAYMTKRQFKFNDTICIRYQFDKDFPESRSVVEIKGKDGKYMALLDESRSDLSDEEKSYFDNYDDLREEYLAKQSKSSSESHVYHESSKKKSGFYYGSHGLGYYRSF
;
A
#
# COMPACT_ATOMS: atom_id res chain seq x y z
N MET A 1 -11.99 -23.27 54.78
CA MET A 1 -13.12 -22.68 54.02
C MET A 1 -12.59 -21.63 53.08
N ILE A 2 -12.64 -21.86 51.77
CA ILE A 2 -12.17 -20.85 50.79
C ILE A 2 -13.23 -19.74 50.70
N ASN A 3 -12.80 -18.50 50.85
CA ASN A 3 -13.69 -17.34 50.83
C ASN A 3 -14.21 -17.11 49.41
N LYS A 4 -15.47 -17.53 49.15
CA LYS A 4 -16.14 -17.45 47.85
C LYS A 4 -16.09 -16.05 47.22
N LYS A 5 -16.06 -14.98 48.04
CA LYS A 5 -15.92 -13.60 47.55
C LYS A 5 -14.54 -13.32 46.92
N LYS A 6 -13.47 -13.89 47.49
CA LYS A 6 -12.11 -13.71 46.97
C LYS A 6 -11.90 -14.45 45.65
N ILE A 7 -12.49 -15.64 45.50
CA ILE A 7 -12.46 -16.39 44.23
C ILE A 7 -13.19 -15.63 43.12
N SER A 8 -14.37 -15.06 43.44
CA SER A 8 -15.16 -14.31 42.47
C SER A 8 -14.42 -13.08 41.94
N ILE A 9 -13.77 -12.31 42.83
CA ILE A 9 -12.96 -11.15 42.44
C ILE A 9 -11.76 -11.58 41.58
N PHE A 10 -11.10 -12.67 41.94
CA PHE A 10 -9.97 -13.20 41.16
C PHE A 10 -10.39 -13.62 39.74
N LEU A 11 -11.55 -14.28 39.59
CA LEU A 11 -12.10 -14.64 38.29
C LEU A 11 -12.45 -13.42 37.44
N ILE A 12 -13.04 -12.38 38.04
CA ILE A 12 -13.37 -11.14 37.32
C ILE A 12 -12.08 -10.47 36.80
N ILE A 13 -11.05 -10.37 37.64
CA ILE A 13 -9.76 -9.79 37.23
C ILE A 13 -9.12 -10.61 36.11
N LEU A 14 -9.18 -11.95 36.19
CA LEU A 14 -8.65 -12.84 35.15
C LEU A 14 -9.37 -12.66 33.81
N ILE A 15 -10.71 -12.55 33.82
CA ILE A 15 -11.51 -12.32 32.61
C ILE A 15 -11.17 -10.96 32.00
N ILE A 16 -11.03 -9.91 32.81
CA ILE A 16 -10.66 -8.57 32.33
C ILE A 16 -9.26 -8.62 31.68
N LEU A 17 -8.28 -9.28 32.31
CA LEU A 17 -6.93 -9.45 31.74
C LEU A 17 -6.94 -10.20 30.40
N LEU A 18 -7.76 -11.25 30.29
CA LEU A 18 -7.90 -12.02 29.05
C LEU A 18 -8.57 -11.21 27.93
N MET A 19 -9.43 -10.24 28.26
CA MET A 19 -10.04 -9.34 27.26
C MET A 19 -9.08 -8.28 26.70
N PHE A 20 -7.98 -7.96 27.41
CA PHE A 20 -6.96 -7.05 26.88
C PHE A 20 -5.91 -7.74 25.99
N THR A 21 -5.86 -9.08 25.95
CA THR A 21 -4.87 -9.82 25.15
C THR A 21 -5.22 -9.99 23.65
N SER A 22 -6.43 -9.64 23.23
CA SER A 22 -6.90 -9.88 21.85
C SER A 22 -6.62 -8.75 20.84
N CYS A 23 -5.91 -7.68 21.23
CA CYS A 23 -5.43 -6.68 20.28
C CYS A 23 -4.08 -7.07 19.69
N ILE A 24 -3.99 -8.24 19.04
CA ILE A 24 -2.84 -8.55 18.19
C ILE A 24 -3.06 -7.79 16.89
N ASN A 25 -2.48 -6.60 16.79
CA ASN A 25 -2.40 -5.89 15.52
C ASN A 25 -1.69 -6.80 14.51
N ALA A 26 -2.27 -6.98 13.33
CA ALA A 26 -1.60 -7.61 12.22
C ALA A 26 -0.38 -6.73 11.87
N MET A 27 0.79 -7.13 12.35
CA MET A 27 2.04 -6.47 11.99
C MET A 27 2.26 -6.72 10.50
N ILE A 28 2.29 -5.65 9.72
CA ILE A 28 2.77 -5.70 8.35
C ILE A 28 4.28 -5.89 8.45
N ASP A 29 4.76 -7.03 7.97
CA ASP A 29 6.18 -7.34 7.98
C ASP A 29 6.83 -6.71 6.75
N TYR A 30 7.87 -5.93 6.99
CA TYR A 30 8.63 -5.24 5.95
C TYR A 30 10.04 -5.81 5.93
N GLY A 31 10.48 -6.24 4.76
CA GLY A 31 11.87 -6.59 4.50
C GLY A 31 12.64 -5.42 3.89
N GLU A 32 13.95 -5.41 4.09
CA GLU A 32 14.86 -4.57 3.34
C GLU A 32 15.81 -5.45 2.52
N ALA A 33 16.15 -5.03 1.31
CA ALA A 33 17.10 -5.73 0.45
C ALA A 33 17.92 -4.74 -0.38
N GLU A 34 19.20 -5.05 -0.55
CA GLU A 34 20.01 -4.51 -1.64
C GLU A 34 19.80 -5.41 -2.87
N VAL A 35 19.35 -4.82 -3.98
CA VAL A 35 18.99 -5.54 -5.20
C VAL A 35 19.69 -4.92 -6.40
N LYS A 36 19.96 -5.74 -7.43
CA LYS A 36 20.41 -5.28 -8.75
C LYS A 36 19.30 -5.58 -9.77
N PRO A 37 18.41 -4.61 -10.04
CA PRO A 37 17.25 -4.87 -10.89
C PRO A 37 17.65 -5.18 -12.34
N VAL A 38 17.14 -6.31 -12.85
CA VAL A 38 17.25 -6.74 -14.24
C VAL A 38 15.88 -7.21 -14.75
N ASN A 39 15.75 -7.40 -16.07
CA ASN A 39 14.51 -7.85 -16.73
C ASN A 39 13.26 -7.03 -16.36
N VAL A 40 13.43 -5.71 -16.26
CA VAL A 40 12.34 -4.83 -15.85
C VAL A 40 11.21 -4.85 -16.88
N THR A 41 10.01 -5.17 -16.41
CA THR A 41 8.79 -5.28 -17.20
C THR A 41 7.80 -4.22 -16.72
N VAL A 42 7.25 -3.44 -17.64
CA VAL A 42 6.21 -2.43 -17.37
C VAL A 42 4.94 -2.87 -18.06
N THR A 43 3.88 -3.10 -17.29
CA THR A 43 2.61 -3.63 -17.81
C THR A 43 1.49 -2.62 -17.60
N TYR A 44 0.77 -2.34 -18.69
CA TYR A 44 -0.43 -1.51 -18.71
C TYR A 44 -1.70 -2.38 -18.66
N LYS A 45 -2.86 -1.77 -18.39
CA LYS A 45 -4.17 -2.42 -18.23
C LYS A 45 -4.68 -3.13 -19.48
N ASP A 46 -4.16 -2.76 -20.65
CA ASP A 46 -4.37 -3.48 -21.90
C ASP A 46 -3.44 -4.70 -22.05
N HIS A 47 -2.69 -5.01 -21.00
CA HIS A 47 -1.64 -6.02 -20.92
C HIS A 47 -0.49 -5.79 -21.91
N ASN A 48 -0.35 -4.58 -22.47
CA ASN A 48 0.81 -4.24 -23.26
C ASN A 48 2.03 -4.06 -22.37
N THR A 49 3.11 -4.74 -22.75
CA THR A 49 4.43 -4.55 -22.17
C THR A 49 5.23 -3.59 -23.04
N THR A 50 5.44 -2.38 -22.55
CA THR A 50 6.17 -1.32 -23.27
C THR A 50 7.17 -0.64 -22.33
N LYS A 51 7.83 0.42 -22.80
CA LYS A 51 8.58 1.34 -21.93
C LYS A 51 7.59 2.14 -21.09
N TYR A 52 8.05 2.70 -19.98
CA TYR A 52 7.19 3.61 -19.21
C TYR A 52 6.85 4.87 -20.01
N GLU A 53 5.57 5.01 -20.30
CA GLU A 53 4.97 6.11 -21.04
C GLU A 53 4.19 7.06 -20.13
N GLY A 54 4.15 6.77 -18.83
CA GLY A 54 3.34 7.51 -17.86
C GLY A 54 2.45 6.62 -16.99
N ASP A 55 1.66 7.26 -16.14
CA ASP A 55 0.81 6.60 -15.14
C ASP A 55 -0.49 6.04 -15.75
N ARG A 56 -0.97 6.62 -16.85
CA ARG A 56 -2.29 6.33 -17.38
C ARG A 56 -2.35 4.91 -17.88
N GLY A 57 -3.15 4.10 -17.18
CA GLY A 57 -3.32 2.70 -17.49
C GLY A 57 -2.15 1.83 -17.03
N LEU A 58 -1.15 2.37 -16.34
CA LEU A 58 -0.09 1.56 -15.73
C LEU A 58 -0.69 0.70 -14.61
N GLU A 59 -0.33 -0.58 -14.58
CA GLU A 59 -0.83 -1.54 -13.60
C GLU A 59 0.28 -1.98 -12.64
N ILE A 60 1.42 -2.39 -13.21
CA ILE A 60 2.52 -2.96 -12.44
C ILE A 60 3.85 -2.77 -13.17
N ILE A 61 4.90 -2.59 -12.38
CA ILE A 61 6.29 -2.80 -12.79
C ILE A 61 6.83 -4.00 -12.02
N SER A 62 7.48 -4.92 -12.71
CA SER A 62 8.21 -6.02 -12.08
C SER A 62 9.67 -6.02 -12.52
N PHE A 63 10.53 -6.55 -11.67
CA PHE A 63 11.93 -6.80 -11.99
C PHE A 63 12.46 -7.99 -11.19
N THR A 64 13.50 -8.62 -11.73
CA THR A 64 14.24 -9.67 -11.04
C THR A 64 15.49 -9.06 -10.42
N ASP A 65 15.85 -9.46 -9.21
CA ASP A 65 17.16 -9.17 -8.64
C ASP A 65 18.20 -10.13 -9.23
N GLU A 66 19.23 -9.58 -9.89
CA GLU A 66 20.32 -10.36 -10.47
C GLU A 66 21.11 -11.15 -9.41
N LEU A 67 21.15 -10.68 -8.16
CA LEU A 67 21.95 -11.29 -7.10
C LEU A 67 21.30 -12.56 -6.53
N THR A 68 19.98 -12.56 -6.39
CA THR A 68 19.24 -13.65 -5.72
C THR A 68 18.26 -14.38 -6.63
N GLY A 69 17.94 -13.84 -7.81
CA GLY A 69 16.89 -14.35 -8.70
C GLY A 69 15.47 -14.03 -8.23
N MET A 70 15.31 -13.26 -7.15
CA MET A 70 14.02 -12.93 -6.58
C MET A 70 13.27 -11.89 -7.40
N GLU A 71 11.95 -12.06 -7.51
CA GLU A 71 11.09 -11.08 -8.16
C GLU A 71 10.56 -10.04 -7.17
N TYR A 72 10.53 -8.80 -7.65
CA TYR A 72 9.99 -7.65 -6.95
C TYR A 72 8.99 -6.94 -7.86
N THR A 73 7.94 -6.40 -7.26
CA THR A 73 6.88 -5.70 -7.97
C THR A 73 6.57 -4.36 -7.34
N ALA A 74 6.21 -3.36 -8.14
CA ALA A 74 5.59 -2.14 -7.70
C ALA A 74 4.28 -2.00 -8.47
N ASN A 75 3.15 -1.99 -7.75
CA ASN A 75 1.82 -1.96 -8.34
C ASN A 75 1.24 -0.54 -8.33
N PHE A 76 0.04 -0.39 -8.91
CA PHE A 76 -0.68 0.89 -8.96
C PHE A 76 -0.92 1.55 -7.60
N ALA A 77 -0.92 0.79 -6.49
CA ALA A 77 -1.08 1.36 -5.16
C ALA A 77 0.18 2.11 -4.70
N ASN A 78 1.33 1.83 -5.33
CA ASN A 78 2.64 2.42 -5.04
C ASN A 78 3.18 3.22 -6.25
N MET A 79 2.32 4.02 -6.91
CA MET A 79 2.73 4.83 -8.06
C MET A 79 3.92 5.76 -7.75
N GLY A 80 4.02 6.28 -6.52
CA GLY A 80 5.16 7.08 -6.10
C GLY A 80 6.50 6.34 -6.24
N VAL A 81 6.54 5.03 -5.97
CA VAL A 81 7.72 4.19 -6.16
C VAL A 81 8.06 4.06 -7.64
N ILE A 82 7.06 3.75 -8.47
CA ILE A 82 7.24 3.58 -9.92
C ILE A 82 7.80 4.86 -10.55
N ARG A 83 7.20 6.02 -10.26
CA ARG A 83 7.65 7.32 -10.75
C ARG A 83 9.07 7.64 -10.28
N THR A 84 9.40 7.30 -9.04
CA THR A 84 10.76 7.48 -8.50
C THR A 84 11.78 6.61 -9.24
N LEU A 85 11.48 5.34 -9.51
CA LEU A 85 12.33 4.46 -10.33
C LEU A 85 12.49 4.99 -11.76
N ALA A 86 11.39 5.47 -12.36
CA ALA A 86 11.42 6.10 -13.67
C ALA A 86 12.32 7.34 -13.67
N TYR A 87 12.23 8.20 -12.65
CA TYR A 87 13.05 9.39 -12.49
C TYR A 87 14.54 9.06 -12.34
N MET A 88 14.86 8.11 -11.46
CA MET A 88 16.24 7.66 -11.23
C MET A 88 16.89 7.11 -12.51
N THR A 89 16.11 6.47 -13.37
CA THR A 89 16.59 5.80 -14.58
C THR A 89 16.29 6.56 -15.87
N LYS A 90 15.78 7.79 -15.78
CA LYS A 90 15.32 8.58 -16.93
C LYS A 90 14.42 7.77 -17.88
N ARG A 91 13.45 7.05 -17.30
CA ARG A 91 12.47 6.14 -17.94
C ARG A 91 13.05 4.90 -18.61
N GLN A 92 14.35 4.66 -18.49
CA GLN A 92 14.99 3.52 -19.16
C GLN A 92 14.88 2.23 -18.34
N PHE A 93 14.66 2.32 -17.02
CA PHE A 93 14.74 1.20 -16.07
C PHE A 93 16.02 0.37 -16.22
N LYS A 94 17.12 1.04 -16.58
CA LYS A 94 18.45 0.47 -16.59
C LYS A 94 19.17 0.95 -15.35
N PHE A 95 19.46 0.03 -14.46
CA PHE A 95 20.16 0.28 -13.21
C PHE A 95 21.63 -0.08 -13.40
N ASN A 96 22.51 0.92 -13.32
CA ASN A 96 23.96 0.70 -13.44
C ASN A 96 24.56 0.16 -12.13
N ASP A 97 23.91 0.45 -11.01
CA ASP A 97 24.31 0.08 -9.66
C ASP A 97 23.18 -0.66 -8.95
N THR A 98 23.48 -1.28 -7.81
CA THR A 98 22.47 -1.79 -6.88
C THR A 98 21.63 -0.64 -6.32
N ILE A 99 20.39 -0.96 -5.96
CA ILE A 99 19.49 -0.09 -5.21
C ILE A 99 19.07 -0.80 -3.94
N CYS A 100 18.86 -0.03 -2.88
CA CYS A 100 18.30 -0.57 -1.65
C CYS A 100 16.80 -0.30 -1.64
N ILE A 101 16.00 -1.31 -1.33
CA ILE A 101 14.54 -1.21 -1.31
C ILE A 101 13.99 -1.69 0.03
N ARG A 102 12.88 -1.10 0.45
CA ARG A 102 11.98 -1.71 1.43
C ARG A 102 10.81 -2.33 0.69
N TYR A 103 10.47 -3.55 1.06
CA TYR A 103 9.39 -4.29 0.44
C TYR A 103 8.46 -4.90 1.49
N GLN A 104 7.21 -5.07 1.11
CA GLN A 104 6.19 -5.76 1.89
C GLN A 104 6.00 -7.18 1.36
N PHE A 105 5.81 -8.12 2.28
CA PHE A 105 5.38 -9.47 1.94
C PHE A 105 3.87 -9.49 1.75
N ASP A 106 3.41 -10.01 0.61
CA ASP A 106 2.03 -10.41 0.48
C ASP A 106 1.85 -11.80 1.11
N LYS A 107 0.95 -11.91 2.09
CA LYS A 107 0.69 -13.19 2.77
C LYS A 107 -0.01 -14.20 1.87
N ASP A 108 -0.78 -13.70 0.89
CA ASP A 108 -1.50 -14.53 -0.06
C ASP A 108 -0.60 -14.92 -1.25
N PHE A 109 0.46 -14.14 -1.48
CA PHE A 109 1.48 -14.39 -2.52
C PHE A 109 2.89 -14.26 -1.93
N PRO A 110 3.38 -15.27 -1.17
CA PRO A 110 4.66 -15.20 -0.45
C PRO A 110 5.88 -15.01 -1.37
N GLU A 111 5.71 -15.28 -2.66
CA GLU A 111 6.74 -15.14 -3.69
C GLU A 111 6.82 -13.71 -4.25
N SER A 112 5.76 -12.91 -4.04
CA SER A 112 5.66 -11.52 -4.49
C SER A 112 6.11 -10.57 -3.39
N ARG A 113 7.16 -9.80 -3.68
CA ARG A 113 7.66 -8.72 -2.82
C ARG A 113 7.26 -7.38 -3.40
N SER A 114 6.32 -6.70 -2.75
CA SER A 114 5.85 -5.38 -3.19
C SER A 114 6.80 -4.30 -2.69
N VAL A 115 7.49 -3.62 -3.59
CA VAL A 115 8.38 -2.49 -3.27
C VAL A 115 7.54 -1.31 -2.80
N VAL A 116 7.87 -0.78 -1.63
CA VAL A 116 7.16 0.35 -1.01
C VAL A 116 8.04 1.58 -0.82
N GLU A 117 9.36 1.40 -0.71
CA GLU A 117 10.31 2.52 -0.60
C GLU A 117 11.65 2.18 -1.25
N ILE A 118 12.40 3.23 -1.60
CA ILE A 118 13.73 3.14 -2.21
C ILE A 118 14.69 3.95 -1.34
N LYS A 119 15.85 3.39 -1.02
CA LYS A 119 16.95 4.11 -0.36
C LYS A 119 17.97 4.57 -1.39
N GLY A 120 18.41 5.82 -1.23
CA GLY A 120 19.53 6.37 -1.97
C GLY A 120 20.86 5.78 -1.52
N LYS A 121 21.94 6.11 -2.25
CA LYS A 121 23.32 5.66 -1.94
C LYS A 121 23.82 6.13 -0.56
N ASP A 122 23.21 7.17 -0.02
CA ASP A 122 23.50 7.71 1.33
C ASP A 122 22.80 6.91 2.45
N GLY A 123 22.06 5.86 2.11
CA GLY A 123 21.31 5.02 3.04
C GLY A 123 20.01 5.63 3.53
N LYS A 124 19.64 6.84 3.07
CA LYS A 124 18.37 7.49 3.42
C LYS A 124 17.29 7.09 2.42
N TYR A 125 16.05 7.01 2.91
CA TYR A 125 14.90 6.82 2.02
C TYR A 125 14.72 8.04 1.13
N MET A 126 14.60 7.78 -0.17
CA MET A 126 14.30 8.81 -1.16
C MET A 126 12.86 9.26 -0.96
N ALA A 127 12.64 10.58 -1.05
CA ALA A 127 11.29 11.10 -1.10
C ALA A 127 10.63 10.62 -2.40
N LEU A 128 9.54 9.87 -2.27
CA LEU A 128 8.81 9.35 -3.42
C LEU A 128 8.20 10.50 -4.24
N LEU A 129 8.10 10.31 -5.56
CA LEU A 129 7.37 11.21 -6.44
C LEU A 129 5.86 10.98 -6.30
N ASP A 130 5.30 11.55 -5.23
CA ASP A 130 3.90 11.42 -4.85
C ASP A 130 3.11 12.70 -5.20
N GLU A 131 1.87 12.56 -5.68
CA GLU A 131 1.01 13.68 -6.06
C GLU A 131 0.69 14.65 -4.90
N SER A 132 0.77 14.18 -3.65
CA SER A 132 0.53 14.99 -2.46
C SER A 132 1.66 16.00 -2.16
N ARG A 133 2.85 15.80 -2.73
CA ARG A 133 4.00 16.68 -2.52
C ARG A 133 3.81 18.00 -3.25
N SER A 134 3.95 19.12 -2.52
CA SER A 134 3.85 20.47 -3.07
C SER A 134 5.20 21.04 -3.55
N ASP A 135 6.30 20.36 -3.24
CA ASP A 135 7.68 20.81 -3.46
C ASP A 135 8.35 20.19 -4.70
N LEU A 136 7.59 19.53 -5.58
CA LEU A 136 8.11 18.90 -6.78
C LEU A 136 8.59 19.94 -7.82
N SER A 137 9.76 19.69 -8.38
CA SER A 137 10.31 20.41 -9.53
C SER A 137 9.57 20.07 -10.83
N ASP A 138 9.74 20.90 -11.86
CA ASP A 138 9.12 20.66 -13.17
C ASP A 138 9.64 19.38 -13.84
N GLU A 139 10.90 19.01 -13.58
CA GLU A 139 11.44 17.75 -14.05
C GLU A 139 10.75 16.55 -13.38
N GLU A 140 10.54 16.59 -12.07
CA GLU A 140 9.84 15.53 -11.34
C GLU A 140 8.37 15.42 -11.77
N LYS A 141 7.69 16.56 -11.95
CA LYS A 141 6.31 16.61 -12.46
C LYS A 141 6.18 16.01 -13.86
N SER A 142 7.23 16.07 -14.68
CA SER A 142 7.20 15.50 -16.03
C SER A 142 6.95 13.99 -16.05
N TYR A 143 7.18 13.28 -14.94
CA TYR A 143 6.92 11.84 -14.81
C TYR A 143 5.47 11.50 -14.49
N PHE A 144 4.59 12.50 -14.40
CA PHE A 144 3.17 12.33 -14.23
C PHE A 144 2.48 12.70 -15.55
N ASP A 145 1.43 11.97 -15.94
CA ASP A 145 0.73 12.26 -17.20
C ASP A 145 -0.09 13.55 -17.13
N ASN A 146 -0.85 13.74 -16.05
CA ASN A 146 -1.68 14.92 -15.79
C ASN A 146 -1.58 15.28 -14.30
N TYR A 147 -0.39 15.70 -13.86
CA TYR A 147 -0.10 15.96 -12.44
C TYR A 147 -1.14 16.87 -11.78
N ASP A 148 -1.50 17.98 -12.42
CA ASP A 148 -2.40 18.98 -11.84
C ASP A 148 -3.81 18.40 -11.64
N ASP A 149 -4.37 17.72 -12.65
CA ASP A 149 -5.67 17.05 -12.54
C ASP A 149 -5.67 15.99 -11.42
N LEU A 150 -4.60 15.18 -11.34
CA LEU A 150 -4.46 14.14 -10.32
C LEU A 150 -4.36 14.72 -8.91
N ARG A 151 -3.58 15.80 -8.75
CA ARG A 151 -3.41 16.48 -7.48
C ARG A 151 -4.70 17.15 -7.03
N GLU A 152 -5.42 17.82 -7.92
CA GLU A 152 -6.72 18.40 -7.60
C GLU A 152 -7.75 17.33 -7.20
N GLU A 153 -7.82 16.21 -7.92
CA GLU A 153 -8.69 15.08 -7.57
C GLU A 153 -8.33 14.51 -6.19
N TYR A 154 -7.04 14.35 -5.90
CA TYR A 154 -6.56 13.88 -4.61
C TYR A 154 -6.95 14.82 -3.46
N LEU A 155 -6.70 16.13 -3.62
CA LEU A 155 -7.08 17.14 -2.62
C LEU A 155 -8.60 17.20 -2.44
N ALA A 156 -9.37 17.09 -3.53
CA ALA A 156 -10.82 17.01 -3.47
C ALA A 156 -11.29 15.76 -2.71
N LYS A 157 -10.67 14.60 -2.93
CA LYS A 157 -10.96 13.36 -2.19
C LYS A 157 -10.62 13.49 -0.70
N GLN A 158 -9.47 14.06 -0.33
CA GLN A 158 -9.13 14.31 1.07
C GLN A 158 -10.15 15.25 1.74
N SER A 159 -10.52 16.33 1.06
CA SER A 159 -11.50 17.28 1.59
C SER A 159 -12.89 16.65 1.77
N LYS A 160 -13.35 15.81 0.83
CA LYS A 160 -14.60 15.04 0.96
C LYS A 160 -14.54 13.93 2.01
N SER A 161 -13.42 13.22 2.12
CA SER A 161 -13.23 12.18 3.15
C SER A 161 -13.16 12.76 4.57
N SER A 162 -12.91 14.07 4.71
CA SER A 162 -13.06 14.77 5.98
C SER A 162 -14.50 15.24 6.28
N SER A 163 -15.44 15.05 5.35
CA SER A 163 -16.81 15.61 5.41
C SER A 163 -17.96 14.61 5.18
N GLU A 164 -17.71 13.35 4.83
CA GLU A 164 -18.78 12.38 4.60
C GLU A 164 -18.89 11.34 5.74
N SER A 165 -20.09 10.79 5.92
CA SER A 165 -20.46 9.76 6.89
C SER A 165 -21.46 8.84 6.19
N HIS A 166 -21.15 7.56 5.97
CA HIS A 166 -22.01 6.65 5.20
C HIS A 166 -23.17 6.09 6.01
N VAL A 167 -24.31 5.96 5.33
CA VAL A 167 -25.44 5.10 5.71
C VAL A 167 -25.78 4.24 4.48
N TYR A 168 -25.83 2.92 4.63
CA TYR A 168 -26.45 2.01 3.66
C TYR A 168 -27.83 1.56 4.13
N HIS A 169 -28.75 1.34 3.19
CA HIS A 169 -29.78 0.33 3.35
C HIS A 169 -30.22 -0.28 2.02
N GLU A 170 -30.33 -1.61 2.01
CA GLU A 170 -31.05 -2.42 1.03
C GLU A 170 -32.30 -3.03 1.69
N SER A 171 -33.37 -3.27 0.91
CA SER A 171 -34.62 -3.97 1.26
C SER A 171 -35.12 -4.67 -0.02
N SER A 172 -35.62 -5.91 -0.10
CA SER A 172 -36.33 -6.75 0.86
C SER A 172 -36.13 -8.26 0.54
N LYS A 173 -36.45 -9.12 1.52
CA LYS A 173 -36.33 -10.59 1.64
C LYS A 173 -35.02 -11.06 2.28
N LYS A 174 -35.18 -11.62 3.49
CA LYS A 174 -34.22 -11.68 4.60
C LYS A 174 -32.77 -11.92 4.20
N LYS A 175 -32.02 -10.83 4.15
CA LYS A 175 -30.57 -10.80 4.04
C LYS A 175 -29.98 -10.17 5.30
N SER A 176 -28.86 -10.70 5.71
CA SER A 176 -27.95 -10.04 6.64
C SER A 176 -26.57 -10.08 6.07
N GLY A 177 -25.87 -8.96 6.14
CA GLY A 177 -24.53 -8.84 5.57
C GLY A 177 -23.77 -7.70 6.21
N PHE A 178 -22.46 -7.77 6.05
CA PHE A 178 -21.55 -6.67 6.37
C PHE A 178 -21.27 -5.93 5.07
N TYR A 179 -21.32 -4.60 5.10
CA TYR A 179 -20.89 -3.79 3.97
C TYR A 179 -19.69 -2.95 4.37
N TYR A 180 -18.84 -2.71 3.38
CA TYR A 180 -17.57 -2.01 3.51
C TYR A 180 -17.59 -0.81 2.54
N GLY A 181 -17.37 0.39 3.08
CA GLY A 181 -17.28 1.63 2.32
C GLY A 181 -16.48 2.68 3.09
N SER A 182 -16.26 3.84 2.48
CA SER A 182 -15.36 4.91 2.95
C SER A 182 -15.61 5.51 4.36
N HIS A 183 -16.62 5.06 5.11
CA HIS A 183 -16.96 5.57 6.45
C HIS A 183 -17.13 4.47 7.51
N GLY A 184 -16.50 3.31 7.31
CA GLY A 184 -16.41 2.24 8.31
C GLY A 184 -17.39 1.09 8.11
N LEU A 185 -17.28 0.08 8.99
CA LEU A 185 -18.01 -1.18 8.90
C LEU A 185 -19.41 -1.10 9.53
N GLY A 186 -20.44 -1.41 8.75
CA GLY A 186 -21.81 -1.53 9.24
C GLY A 186 -22.39 -2.93 9.02
N TYR A 187 -23.15 -3.43 10.00
CA TYR A 187 -23.97 -4.64 9.86
C TYR A 187 -25.43 -4.25 9.63
N TYR A 188 -26.10 -4.94 8.71
CA TYR A 188 -27.54 -4.82 8.55
C TYR A 188 -28.23 -6.19 8.56
N ARG A 189 -29.48 -6.20 9.04
CA ARG A 189 -30.39 -7.34 8.99
C ARG A 189 -31.82 -6.84 8.76
N SER A 190 -32.51 -7.42 7.78
CA SER A 190 -33.92 -7.14 7.52
C SER A 190 -34.85 -8.13 8.24
N PHE A 191 -35.92 -7.66 8.91
CA PHE A 191 -36.96 -8.48 9.55
C PHE A 191 -38.07 -8.97 8.61
#